data_AF-A0A3M0ZBW6-F1
#
_entry.id   AF-A0A3M0ZBW6-F1
#
_cell.length_a   1.000
_cell.length_b   1.000
_cell.length_c   1.000
_cell.angle_alpha   90.00
_cell.angle_beta   90.00
_cell.angle_gamma   90.00
#
_symmetry.space_group_name_H-M   'P 1'
#
loop_
_entity.id
_entity.type
_entity.pdbx_description
1 polymer ?
#
loop_
_entity_poly.entity_id
_entity_poly.type
_entity_poly.pdbx_seq_one_letter_code
_entity_poly.pdbx_strand_id
1 'polypeptide(L)' 'LLYRAKALRAKGMNEAARQTITEALRKKKGRSQELLHALLYERAEAYLNLGEDAKARRDFERIYAKDPDYEDVADRLT' A
#
# COMPACT_ATOMS: atom_id res chain seq x y z
N LEU A 1 1.19 5.16 -11.66
CA LEU A 1 1.03 3.75 -11.20
C LEU A 1 0.04 3.61 -10.05
N LEU A 2 0.04 4.51 -9.06
CA LEU A 2 -0.94 4.50 -7.94
C LEU A 2 -2.39 4.41 -8.42
N TYR A 3 -2.84 5.33 -9.28
CA TYR A 3 -4.22 5.32 -9.77
C TYR A 3 -4.60 4.07 -10.58
N ARG A 4 -3.64 3.48 -11.30
CA ARG A 4 -3.85 2.20 -12.00
C ARG A 4 -4.09 1.07 -11.01
N ALA A 5 -3.30 1.01 -9.93
CA ALA A 5 -3.49 0.00 -8.89
C ALA A 5 -4.83 0.18 -8.15
N LYS A 6 -5.20 1.42 -7.81
CA LYS A 6 -6.53 1.74 -7.23
C LYS A 6 -7.67 1.24 -8.12
N ALA A 7 -7.60 1.50 -9.42
CA ALA A 7 -8.59 1.04 -10.37
C ALA A 7 -8.63 -0.50 -10.50
N LEU A 8 -7.48 -1.17 -10.46
CA LEU A 8 -7.42 -2.64 -10.47
C LEU A 8 -8.03 -3.24 -9.20
N ARG A 9 -7.69 -2.70 -8.02
CA ARG A 9 -8.24 -3.16 -6.73
C ARG A 9 -9.76 -2.97 -6.68
N ALA A 10 -10.25 -1.82 -7.12
CA ALA A 10 -11.68 -1.53 -7.20
C ALA A 10 -12.45 -2.52 -8.11
N LYS A 11 -11.78 -3.14 -9.08
CA LYS A 11 -12.33 -4.20 -9.94
C LYS A 11 -12.14 -5.62 -9.40
N GLY A 12 -11.65 -5.78 -8.17
CA GLY A 12 -11.33 -7.08 -7.58
C GLY A 12 -10.05 -7.73 -8.13
N MET A 13 -9.30 -7.03 -9.00
CA MET A 13 -8.05 -7.52 -9.58
C MET A 13 -6.87 -7.28 -8.61
N ASN A 14 -6.97 -7.83 -7.41
CA ASN A 14 -6.07 -7.52 -6.30
C ASN A 14 -4.61 -7.95 -6.56
N GLU A 15 -4.39 -9.09 -7.23
CA GLU A 15 -3.04 -9.52 -7.62
C GLU A 15 -2.36 -8.52 -8.57
N ALA A 16 -3.11 -8.03 -9.56
CA ALA A 16 -2.61 -7.06 -10.53
C ALA A 16 -2.33 -5.69 -9.87
N ALA A 17 -3.19 -5.28 -8.94
CA ALA A 17 -2.96 -4.08 -8.13
C ALA A 17 -1.67 -4.19 -7.31
N ARG A 18 -1.51 -5.29 -6.55
CA ARG A 18 -0.31 -5.60 -5.76
C ARG A 18 0.96 -5.60 -6.61
N GLN A 19 0.93 -6.22 -7.79
CA GLN A 19 2.08 -6.28 -8.70
C GLN A 19 2.45 -4.89 -9.24
N THR A 20 1.45 -4.12 -9.67
CA THR A 20 1.62 -2.75 -10.17
C THR A 20 2.31 -1.86 -9.13
N ILE A 21 1.90 -1.96 -7.86
CA ILE A 21 2.52 -1.20 -6.77
C ILE A 21 3.92 -1.74 -6.44
N THR A 22 4.12 -3.05 -6.45
CA THR A 22 5.44 -3.66 -6.19
C THR A 22 6.48 -3.15 -7.17
N GLU A 23 6.13 -3.04 -8.45
CA GLU A 23 6.98 -2.44 -9.48
C GLU A 23 7.21 -0.95 -9.24
N ALA A 24 6.16 -0.21 -8.87
CA ALA A 24 6.30 1.19 -8.52
C ALA A 24 7.33 1.35 -7.39
N LEU A 25 7.23 0.58 -6.31
CA LEU A 25 8.10 0.67 -5.13
C LEU A 25 9.57 0.28 -5.37
N ARG A 26 9.94 -0.29 -6.53
CA ARG A 26 11.34 -0.56 -6.90
C ARG A 26 12.15 0.73 -7.15
N LYS A 27 11.50 1.81 -7.59
CA LYS A 27 12.16 3.08 -7.94
C LYS A 27 11.72 4.19 -6.98
N LYS A 28 12.35 4.27 -5.80
CA LYS A 28 11.96 5.23 -4.73
C LYS A 28 12.63 6.59 -4.84
N LYS A 29 13.83 6.68 -5.44
CA LYS A 29 14.61 7.93 -5.54
C LYS A 29 13.81 9.02 -6.24
N GLY A 30 13.74 10.21 -5.62
CA GLY A 30 13.04 11.38 -6.16
C GLY A 30 11.51 11.38 -5.97
N ARG A 31 10.93 10.43 -5.21
CA ARG A 31 9.51 10.46 -4.87
C ARG A 31 9.28 11.09 -3.51
N SER A 32 8.17 11.82 -3.36
CA SER A 32 7.72 12.34 -2.08
C SER A 32 7.38 11.19 -1.12
N GLN A 33 7.53 11.44 0.19
CA GLN A 33 7.13 10.47 1.22
C GLN A 33 5.63 10.18 1.15
N GLU A 34 4.82 11.20 0.95
CA GLU A 34 3.37 11.06 0.75
C GLU A 34 3.01 10.06 -0.37
N LEU A 35 3.70 10.13 -1.52
CA LEU A 35 3.49 9.17 -2.60
C LEU A 35 3.95 7.76 -2.21
N LEU A 36 5.03 7.64 -1.44
CA LEU A 36 5.50 6.33 -0.96
C LEU A 36 4.51 5.72 0.05
N HIS A 37 3.95 6.52 0.95
CA HIS A 37 2.90 6.09 1.88
C HIS A 37 1.65 5.65 1.13
N ALA A 38 1.17 6.46 0.17
CA ALA A 38 0.00 6.11 -0.64
C ALA A 38 0.19 4.80 -1.44
N LEU A 39 1.39 4.55 -1.95
CA LEU A 39 1.73 3.29 -2.59
C LEU A 39 1.70 2.13 -1.59
N LEU A 40 2.35 2.26 -0.43
CA LEU A 40 2.37 1.21 0.59
C LEU A 40 0.96 0.89 1.09
N TYR A 41 0.13 1.91 1.33
CA TYR A 41 -1.24 1.77 1.79
C TYR A 41 -2.08 1.00 0.76
N GLU A 42 -2.01 1.41 -0.51
CA GLU A 42 -2.75 0.72 -1.58
C GLU A 42 -2.32 -0.75 -1.74
N ARG A 43 -1.04 -1.05 -1.51
CA ARG A 43 -0.58 -2.45 -1.53
C ARG A 43 -1.04 -3.22 -0.31
N ALA A 44 -1.09 -2.60 0.87
CA ALA A 44 -1.62 -3.23 2.07
C ALA A 44 -3.10 -3.60 1.89
N GLU A 45 -3.90 -2.69 1.35
CA GLU A 45 -5.29 -2.96 0.97
C GLU A 45 -5.43 -4.11 -0.04
N ALA A 46 -4.56 -4.15 -1.05
CA ALA A 46 -4.53 -5.27 -2.00
C ALA A 46 -4.13 -6.60 -1.32
N TYR A 47 -3.24 -6.58 -0.32
CA TYR A 47 -2.88 -7.76 0.47
C TYR A 47 -4.03 -8.25 1.34
N LEU A 48 -4.77 -7.35 2.01
CA LEU A 48 -5.95 -7.71 2.79
C LEU A 48 -7.00 -8.42 1.92
N ASN A 49 -7.28 -7.88 0.74
CA ASN A 49 -8.22 -8.50 -0.20
C ASN A 49 -7.76 -9.88 -0.73
N LEU A 50 -6.48 -10.20 -0.60
CA LEU A 50 -5.90 -11.50 -0.96
C LEU A 50 -5.77 -12.46 0.24
N GLY A 51 -6.17 -12.03 1.45
CA GLY A 51 -5.98 -12.80 2.69
C GLY A 51 -4.53 -12.88 3.15
N GLU A 52 -3.67 -11.95 2.71
CA GLU A 52 -2.25 -11.92 3.03
C GLU A 52 -1.95 -10.92 4.18
N ASP A 53 -2.67 -11.05 5.30
CA ASP A 53 -2.71 -10.06 6.40
C ASP A 53 -1.32 -9.72 6.98
N ALA A 54 -0.45 -10.72 7.13
CA ALA A 54 0.92 -10.49 7.61
C ALA A 54 1.73 -9.60 6.67
N LYS A 55 1.42 -9.59 5.36
CA LYS A 55 2.07 -8.70 4.39
C LYS A 55 1.45 -7.31 4.43
N ALA A 56 0.13 -7.21 4.59
CA ALA A 56 -0.57 -5.94 4.79
C ALA A 56 -0.05 -5.20 6.04
N ARG A 57 -0.01 -5.89 7.18
CA ARG A 57 0.48 -5.35 8.45
C ARG A 57 1.88 -4.75 8.32
N ARG A 58 2.81 -5.44 7.65
CA ARG A 58 4.18 -4.93 7.42
C ARG A 58 4.23 -3.65 6.59
N ASP A 59 3.30 -3.45 5.66
CA ASP A 59 3.24 -2.22 4.89
C ASP A 59 2.62 -1.08 5.72
N PHE A 60 1.61 -1.36 6.54
CA PHE A 60 1.09 -0.40 7.52
C PHE A 60 2.13 0.00 8.56
N GLU A 61 2.87 -0.95 9.15
CA GLU A 61 3.96 -0.68 10.10
C GLU A 61 5.04 0.25 9.50
N ARG A 62 5.33 0.11 8.20
CA ARG A 62 6.30 0.98 7.51
C ARG A 62 5.80 2.41 7.37
N ILE A 63 4.51 2.60 7.13
CA ILE A 63 3.87 3.91 7.09
C ILE A 63 3.86 4.50 8.49
N TYR A 64 3.33 3.76 9.47
CA TYR A 64 3.24 4.20 10.87
C TYR A 64 4.60 4.63 11.45
N ALA A 65 5.68 3.91 11.13
CA ALA A 65 7.04 4.26 11.57
C ALA A 65 7.56 5.60 11.01
N LYS A 66 6.88 6.20 10.02
CA LYS A 66 7.23 7.48 9.39
C LYS A 66 6.18 8.55 9.62
N ASP A 67 4.92 8.15 9.65
CA ASP A 67 3.76 9.01 9.74
C ASP A 67 2.62 8.24 10.44
N PRO A 68 2.56 8.26 11.78
CA PRO A 68 1.52 7.59 12.55
C PRO A 68 0.10 8.07 12.26
N ASP A 69 -0.03 9.32 11.81
CA ASP A 69 -1.29 10.00 11.53
C ASP A 69 -1.73 9.85 10.06
N TYR A 70 -1.02 9.02 9.28
CA TYR A 70 -1.34 8.78 7.88
C TYR A 70 -2.63 7.95 7.73
N GLU A 71 -3.69 8.58 7.22
CA GLU A 71 -5.01 7.97 7.06
C GLU A 71 -5.49 7.32 8.38
N ASP A 72 -5.77 6.03 8.39
CA ASP A 72 -6.24 5.24 9.54
C ASP A 72 -5.18 4.22 10.00
N VAL A 73 -3.89 4.42 9.66
CA VAL A 73 -2.86 3.39 9.83
C VAL A 73 -2.64 2.97 11.29
N ALA A 74 -2.85 3.88 12.24
CA ALA A 74 -2.79 3.56 13.66
C ALA A 74 -3.87 2.52 14.05
N ASP A 75 -5.11 2.71 13.57
CA ASP A 75 -6.23 1.82 13.82
C ASP A 75 -6.06 0.47 13.10
N ARG A 76 -5.36 0.45 11.96
CA ARG A 76 -5.07 -0.80 11.22
C ARG A 76 -4.06 -1.72 11.92
N LEU A 77 -3.36 -1.26 12.96
CA LEU A 77 -2.32 -2.01 13.66
C LEU A 77 -2.74 -2.57 15.03
N THR A 78 -3.93 -2.22 15.51
CA THR A 78 -4.53 -2.74 16.74
C THR A 78 -5.07 -4.15 16.55
#